data_AF-A0A8T0ZJL6-F1
#
_entry.id   AF-A0A8T0ZJL6-F1
#
_cell.length_a   1.000
_cell.length_b   1.000
_cell.length_c   1.000
_cell.angle_alpha   90.00
_cell.angle_beta   90.00
_cell.angle_gamma   90.00
#
_symmetry.space_group_name_H-M   'P 1'
#
loop_
_entity.id
_entity.type
_entity.pdbx_description
1 polymer ?
#
loop_
_entity_poly.entity_id
_entity_poly.type
_entity_poly.pdbx_seq_one_letter_code
_entity_poly.pdbx_strand_id
1 'polypeptide(L)'
;MLTRFFELCASEAPENQVAKSALYQDIPKLFRWDTKAKRWVRRKRYQAALGRMIHVSPRDMQRFYMRVLLCHRKGPTSFENLRTVDGVTYDSYREAALHAGYHKNDSEWVACMTEASQFRMPYQLRQLFATIIVYYQVVEVGALWERFYDDLSLDFGYKYRSLEGNAKEEMVKFHTLKSLNDLLLANGSAVAHFEDLPQLCEYPHLVLDSLLQNNLIRREMEG
;
A
#
# COMPACT_ATOMS: atom_id res chain seq x y z
N MET A 1 4.25 -24.86 -1.31
CA MET A 1 5.73 -24.77 -1.39
C MET A 1 6.31 -24.03 -0.19
N LEU A 2 5.71 -22.92 0.25
CA LEU A 2 6.20 -22.12 1.38
C LEU A 2 6.23 -22.86 2.73
N THR A 3 5.21 -23.66 3.05
CA THR A 3 5.21 -24.53 4.25
C THR A 3 6.41 -25.48 4.28
N ARG A 4 6.80 -26.02 3.11
CA ARG A 4 7.96 -26.91 2.98
C ARG A 4 9.29 -26.18 3.10
N PHE A 5 9.31 -24.88 2.78
CA PHE A 5 10.46 -24.03 3.07
C PHE A 5 10.60 -23.81 4.58
N PHE A 6 9.50 -23.53 5.29
CA PHE A 6 9.52 -23.40 6.75
C PHE A 6 9.97 -24.69 7.43
N GLU A 7 9.48 -25.85 7.00
CA GLU A 7 9.96 -27.15 7.46
C GLU A 7 11.46 -27.35 7.20
N LEU A 8 11.96 -26.92 6.04
CA LEU A 8 13.38 -26.97 5.72
C LEU A 8 14.20 -26.09 6.67
N CYS A 9 13.74 -24.88 6.98
CA CYS A 9 14.39 -23.99 7.93
C CYS A 9 14.32 -24.50 9.37
N ALA A 10 13.25 -25.22 9.73
CA ALA A 10 13.08 -25.84 11.04
C ALA A 10 13.85 -27.16 11.20
N SER A 11 14.43 -27.70 10.12
CA SER A 11 15.12 -29.00 10.15
C SER A 11 16.43 -28.92 10.94
N GLU A 12 16.63 -29.88 11.84
CA GLU A 12 17.89 -30.03 12.58
C GLU A 12 18.97 -30.86 11.86
N ALA A 13 18.64 -31.50 10.73
CA ALA A 13 19.61 -32.24 9.92
C ALA A 13 20.80 -31.34 9.50
N PRO A 14 22.06 -31.79 9.68
CA PRO A 14 23.26 -30.97 9.42
C PRO A 14 23.30 -30.34 8.02
N GLU A 15 22.84 -31.06 7.00
CA GLU A 15 22.80 -30.59 5.62
C GLU A 15 21.80 -29.46 5.36
N ASN A 16 20.80 -29.31 6.25
CA ASN A 16 19.73 -28.33 6.12
C ASN A 16 19.97 -27.06 6.95
N GLN A 17 20.93 -27.06 7.87
CA GLN A 17 21.21 -25.91 8.75
C GLN A 17 21.51 -24.62 7.96
N VAL A 18 22.09 -24.73 6.75
CA VAL A 18 22.31 -23.58 5.86
C VAL A 18 21.01 -22.87 5.43
N ALA A 19 19.86 -23.53 5.49
CA ALA A 19 18.57 -22.91 5.19
C ALA A 19 18.16 -21.88 6.25
N LYS A 20 18.64 -21.98 7.50
CA LYS A 20 18.38 -21.02 8.58
C LYS A 20 19.01 -19.65 8.31
N SER A 21 20.04 -19.59 7.45
CA SER A 21 20.71 -18.34 7.06
C SER A 21 20.40 -17.91 5.61
N ALA A 22 19.46 -18.59 4.94
CA ALA A 22 19.09 -18.31 3.55
C ALA A 22 17.77 -17.55 3.44
N LEU A 23 17.69 -16.66 2.45
CA LEU A 23 16.44 -16.04 2.01
C LEU A 23 15.65 -17.02 1.14
N TYR A 24 14.32 -16.85 1.09
CA TYR A 24 13.47 -17.73 0.28
C TYR A 24 13.89 -17.76 -1.20
N GLN A 25 14.26 -16.61 -1.76
CA GLN A 25 14.70 -16.48 -3.16
C GLN A 25 16.05 -17.15 -3.46
N ASP A 26 16.85 -17.42 -2.43
CA ASP A 26 18.16 -18.08 -2.56
C ASP A 26 18.08 -19.60 -2.37
N ILE A 27 16.96 -20.13 -1.86
CA ILE A 27 16.78 -21.56 -1.65
C ILE A 27 17.02 -22.38 -2.93
N PRO A 28 16.57 -21.98 -4.13
CA PRO A 28 16.85 -22.75 -5.35
C PRO A 28 18.33 -22.87 -5.71
N LYS A 29 19.20 -21.97 -5.23
CA LYS A 29 20.67 -22.02 -5.39
C LYS A 29 21.27 -23.12 -4.52
N LEU A 30 20.69 -23.37 -3.35
CA LEU A 30 21.20 -24.27 -2.32
C LEU A 30 20.52 -25.64 -2.33
N PHE A 31 19.24 -25.69 -2.66
CA PHE A 31 18.36 -26.85 -2.61
C PHE A 31 17.66 -27.06 -3.95
N ARG A 32 17.30 -28.31 -4.21
CA ARG A 32 16.41 -28.69 -5.31
C ARG A 32 15.13 -29.29 -4.74
N TRP A 33 14.02 -29.08 -5.43
CA TRP A 33 12.76 -29.73 -5.09
C TRP A 33 12.76 -31.18 -5.57
N ASP A 34 12.55 -32.13 -4.67
CA ASP A 34 12.28 -33.52 -4.99
C ASP A 34 10.75 -33.70 -5.10
N THR A 35 10.27 -33.93 -6.32
CA THR A 35 8.83 -34.07 -6.61
C THR A 35 8.24 -35.35 -6.03
N LYS A 36 9.01 -36.44 -5.93
CA LYS A 36 8.53 -37.72 -5.39
C LYS A 36 8.41 -37.65 -3.88
N ALA A 37 9.46 -37.16 -3.22
CA ALA A 37 9.49 -37.03 -1.77
C ALA A 37 8.80 -35.75 -1.25
N LYS A 38 8.36 -34.85 -2.14
CA LYS A 38 7.74 -33.54 -1.84
C LYS A 38 8.53 -32.74 -0.81
N ARG A 39 9.85 -32.69 -0.96
CA ARG A 39 10.76 -32.00 -0.03
C ARG A 39 11.92 -31.31 -0.74
N TRP A 40 12.54 -30.37 -0.05
CA TRP A 40 13.80 -29.78 -0.46
C TRP A 40 14.96 -30.70 -0.14
N VAL A 41 15.89 -30.85 -1.08
CA VAL A 41 17.09 -31.68 -0.92
C VAL A 41 18.32 -30.84 -1.24
N ARG A 42 19.33 -30.90 -0.36
CA ARG A 42 20.57 -30.15 -0.51
C ARG A 42 21.26 -30.51 -1.83
N ARG A 43 21.67 -29.49 -2.58
CA ARG A 43 22.48 -29.68 -3.79
C ARG A 43 23.93 -29.99 -3.40
N LYS A 44 24.53 -30.98 -4.09
CA LYS A 44 25.96 -31.30 -3.93
C LYS A 44 26.88 -30.30 -4.64
N ARG A 45 26.39 -29.59 -5.66
CA ARG A 45 27.12 -28.59 -6.44
C ARG A 45 26.32 -27.29 -6.51
N TYR A 46 27.03 -26.18 -6.55
CA TYR A 46 26.42 -24.87 -6.81
C TYR A 46 25.73 -24.85 -8.18
N GLN A 47 24.59 -24.18 -8.26
CA GLN A 47 23.92 -23.87 -9.51
C GLN A 47 23.50 -22.41 -9.48
N ALA A 48 23.85 -21.66 -10.53
CA ALA A 48 23.32 -20.33 -10.75
C ALA A 48 21.82 -20.44 -11.07
N ALA A 49 21.00 -20.37 -10.02
CA ALA A 49 19.55 -20.42 -10.10
C ALA A 49 18.97 -19.13 -9.52
N LEU A 50 18.05 -18.51 -10.23
CA LEU A 50 17.27 -17.39 -9.73
C LEU A 50 15.93 -17.92 -9.23
N GLY A 51 15.70 -17.82 -7.92
CA GLY A 51 14.39 -18.11 -7.34
C GLY A 51 13.40 -17.06 -7.78
N ARG A 52 12.45 -17.43 -8.63
CA ARG A 52 11.35 -16.54 -9.01
C ARG A 52 10.31 -16.55 -7.89
N MET A 53 10.12 -15.41 -7.26
CA MET A 53 8.94 -15.19 -6.42
C MET A 53 7.74 -14.87 -7.29
N ILE A 54 6.59 -15.42 -6.90
CA ILE A 54 5.32 -15.16 -7.59
C ILE A 54 5.03 -13.66 -7.48
N HIS A 55 4.60 -13.07 -8.60
CA HIS A 55 4.11 -11.70 -8.59
C HIS A 55 2.84 -11.65 -7.74
N VAL A 56 2.84 -10.76 -6.74
CA VAL A 56 1.68 -10.53 -5.88
C VAL A 56 1.24 -9.09 -6.10
N SER A 57 -0.05 -8.90 -6.39
CA SER A 57 -0.64 -7.57 -6.49
C SER A 57 -0.57 -6.87 -5.14
N PRO A 58 -0.14 -5.60 -5.07
CA PRO A 58 -0.19 -4.81 -3.83
C PRO A 58 -1.60 -4.67 -3.24
N ARG A 59 -2.66 -4.83 -4.06
CA ARG A 59 -4.06 -4.86 -3.60
C ARG A 59 -4.34 -6.03 -2.63
N ASP A 60 -3.54 -7.09 -2.69
CA ASP A 60 -3.53 -8.16 -1.70
C ASP A 60 -2.44 -7.87 -0.67
N MET A 61 -2.74 -6.95 0.25
CA MET A 61 -1.78 -6.45 1.25
C MET A 61 -1.15 -7.60 2.05
N GLN A 62 -1.93 -8.59 2.44
CA GLN A 62 -1.45 -9.74 3.21
C GLN A 62 -0.37 -10.51 2.45
N ARG A 63 -0.65 -10.94 1.21
CA ARG A 63 0.35 -11.68 0.42
C ARG A 63 1.52 -10.80 -0.01
N PHE A 64 1.27 -9.51 -0.24
CA PHE A 64 2.31 -8.55 -0.61
C PHE A 64 3.35 -8.42 0.52
N TYR A 65 2.91 -8.12 1.74
CA TYR A 65 3.83 -7.94 2.86
C TYR A 65 4.46 -9.26 3.31
N MET A 66 3.76 -10.39 3.16
CA MET A 66 4.37 -11.71 3.33
C MET A 66 5.56 -11.90 2.35
N ARG A 67 5.39 -11.52 1.08
CA ARG A 67 6.47 -11.56 0.08
C ARG A 67 7.62 -10.63 0.46
N VAL A 68 7.34 -9.41 0.94
CA VAL A 68 8.37 -8.48 1.43
C VAL A 68 9.19 -9.11 2.55
N LEU A 69 8.53 -9.72 3.54
CA LEU A 69 9.24 -10.40 4.63
C LEU A 69 10.10 -11.55 4.12
N LEU A 70 9.61 -12.36 3.18
CA LEU A 70 10.38 -13.47 2.58
C LEU A 70 11.59 -13.02 1.75
N CYS A 71 11.58 -11.79 1.23
CA CYS A 71 12.74 -11.19 0.57
C CYS A 71 13.87 -10.83 1.53
N HIS A 72 13.56 -10.50 2.79
CA HIS A 72 14.51 -9.88 3.70
C HIS A 72 14.85 -10.74 4.91
N ARG A 73 13.94 -11.65 5.30
CA ARG A 73 14.11 -12.51 6.47
C ARG A 73 14.69 -13.87 6.09
N LYS A 74 15.74 -14.23 6.82
CA LYS A 74 16.44 -15.51 6.68
C LYS A 74 15.82 -16.56 7.58
N GLY A 75 15.70 -17.77 7.06
CA GLY A 75 15.38 -18.95 7.86
C GLY A 75 14.06 -18.97 8.64
N PRO A 76 12.96 -18.32 8.22
CA PRO A 76 11.72 -18.38 8.98
C PRO A 76 11.22 -19.83 9.10
N THR A 77 10.78 -20.23 10.29
CA THR A 77 10.35 -21.61 10.59
C THR A 77 8.84 -21.79 10.62
N SER A 78 8.07 -20.70 10.55
CA SER A 78 6.61 -20.71 10.50
C SER A 78 6.09 -19.36 9.99
N PHE A 79 4.78 -19.29 9.72
CA PHE A 79 4.11 -18.02 9.39
C PHE A 79 4.13 -17.02 10.56
N GLU A 80 4.09 -17.53 11.79
CA GLU A 80 4.21 -16.72 12.99
C GLU A 80 5.62 -16.18 13.13
N ASN A 81 6.63 -17.06 13.02
CA ASN A 81 8.03 -16.67 13.09
C ASN A 81 8.41 -15.67 11.99
N LEU A 82 7.80 -15.77 10.80
CA LEU A 82 7.95 -14.79 9.73
C LEU A 82 7.47 -13.38 10.14
N ARG A 83 6.44 -13.29 11.00
CA ARG A 83 5.93 -12.05 11.59
C ARG A 83 6.63 -11.65 12.90
N THR A 84 7.48 -12.49 13.48
CA THR A 84 8.16 -12.18 14.75
C THR A 84 9.42 -11.35 14.51
N VAL A 85 9.41 -10.04 14.76
CA VAL A 85 10.56 -9.14 14.58
C VAL A 85 11.07 -8.70 15.95
N ASP A 86 12.37 -8.84 16.17
CA ASP A 86 13.04 -8.53 17.45
C ASP A 86 12.36 -9.14 18.69
N GLY A 87 11.86 -10.38 18.54
CA GLY A 87 11.19 -11.12 19.60
C GLY A 87 9.69 -10.81 19.78
N VAL A 88 9.14 -9.84 19.04
CA VAL A 88 7.72 -9.47 19.09
C VAL A 88 6.98 -10.03 17.87
N THR A 89 5.92 -10.79 18.11
CA THR A 89 5.03 -11.30 17.05
C THR A 89 3.93 -10.29 16.77
N TYR A 90 3.85 -9.80 15.53
CA TYR A 90 2.84 -8.84 15.09
C TYR A 90 1.61 -9.51 14.47
N ASP A 91 0.45 -8.85 14.55
CA ASP A 91 -0.82 -9.37 14.08
C ASP A 91 -0.91 -9.45 12.56
N SER A 92 -0.22 -8.56 11.84
CA SER A 92 -0.16 -8.56 10.37
C SER A 92 1.25 -8.67 9.82
N TYR A 93 1.38 -9.15 8.58
CA TYR A 93 2.65 -9.09 7.85
C TYR A 93 3.08 -7.64 7.58
N ARG A 94 2.12 -6.71 7.47
CA ARG A 94 2.37 -5.27 7.26
C ARG A 94 3.12 -4.68 8.45
N GLU A 95 2.60 -4.86 9.65
CA GLU A 95 3.22 -4.35 10.89
C GLU A 95 4.61 -4.95 11.10
N ALA A 96 4.75 -6.28 10.92
CA ALA A 96 6.06 -6.91 11.00
C ALA A 96 7.06 -6.32 10.00
N ALA A 97 6.65 -6.11 8.74
CA ALA A 97 7.52 -5.51 7.73
C ALA A 97 7.88 -4.06 8.03
N LEU A 98 6.93 -3.29 8.62
CA LEU A 98 7.13 -1.92 9.03
C LEU A 98 8.13 -1.81 10.18
N HIS A 99 7.93 -2.59 11.25
CA HIS A 99 8.83 -2.63 12.40
C HIS A 99 10.23 -3.14 12.04
N ALA A 100 10.34 -4.05 11.07
CA ALA A 100 11.64 -4.52 10.58
C ALA A 100 12.36 -3.51 9.66
N GLY A 101 11.73 -2.40 9.30
CA GLY A 101 12.29 -1.42 8.36
C GLY A 101 12.44 -1.94 6.94
N TYR A 102 11.77 -3.03 6.56
CA TYR A 102 11.76 -3.56 5.18
C TYR A 102 10.76 -2.85 4.28
N HIS A 103 10.25 -1.74 4.79
CA HIS A 103 9.25 -0.93 4.18
C HIS A 103 9.92 0.06 3.22
N LYS A 104 9.57 0.03 1.93
CA LYS A 104 9.93 1.13 1.03
C LYS A 104 9.19 2.36 1.55
N ASN A 105 9.92 3.36 2.00
CA ASN A 105 9.32 4.61 2.43
C ASN A 105 8.63 5.31 1.24
N ASP A 106 7.64 6.14 1.53
CA ASP A 106 6.95 6.96 0.52
C ASP A 106 7.83 8.15 0.06
N SER A 107 9.16 8.08 0.25
CA SER A 107 10.08 9.19 -0.04
C SER A 107 10.12 9.57 -1.52
N GLU A 108 10.00 8.58 -2.41
CA GLU A 108 9.92 8.80 -3.86
C GLU A 108 8.66 9.61 -4.22
N TRP A 109 7.53 9.28 -3.60
CA TRP A 109 6.24 9.96 -3.82
C TRP A 109 6.22 11.35 -3.20
N VAL A 110 6.79 11.47 -2.01
CA VAL A 110 7.00 12.77 -1.35
C VAL A 110 7.87 13.69 -2.19
N ALA A 111 9.00 13.20 -2.71
CA ALA A 111 9.89 14.01 -3.54
C ALA A 111 9.19 14.43 -4.84
N CYS A 112 8.50 13.49 -5.49
CA CYS A 112 7.71 13.76 -6.69
C CYS A 112 6.64 14.83 -6.46
N MET A 113 5.86 14.71 -5.37
CA MET A 113 4.84 15.70 -5.01
C MET A 113 5.44 17.05 -4.64
N THR A 114 6.57 17.07 -3.92
CA THR A 114 7.29 18.31 -3.54
C THR A 114 7.83 19.06 -4.76
N GLU A 115 8.30 18.35 -5.77
CA GLU A 115 8.72 18.97 -7.04
C GLU A 115 7.50 19.48 -7.81
N ALA A 116 6.44 18.67 -7.90
CA ALA A 116 5.24 19.04 -8.62
C ALA A 116 4.52 20.26 -8.01
N SER A 117 4.47 20.38 -6.69
CA SER A 117 3.77 21.49 -6.01
C SER A 117 4.37 22.87 -6.33
N GLN A 118 5.64 22.92 -6.73
CA GLN A 118 6.30 24.17 -7.11
C GLN A 118 5.84 24.73 -8.47
N PHE A 119 5.30 23.89 -9.36
CA PHE A 119 5.04 24.28 -10.75
C PHE A 119 3.66 23.88 -11.28
N ARG A 120 2.90 23.06 -10.55
CA ARG A 120 1.60 22.55 -10.99
C ARG A 120 0.44 23.30 -10.35
N MET A 121 -0.65 23.45 -11.11
CA MET A 121 -1.91 23.96 -10.56
C MET A 121 -2.56 22.91 -9.64
N PRO A 122 -3.37 23.33 -8.63
CA PRO A 122 -3.94 22.41 -7.63
C PRO A 122 -4.70 21.22 -8.23
N TYR A 123 -5.47 21.43 -9.30
CA TYR A 123 -6.14 20.33 -10.00
C TYR A 123 -5.15 19.32 -10.61
N GLN A 124 -4.07 19.79 -11.24
CA GLN A 124 -3.04 18.92 -11.80
C GLN A 124 -2.29 18.17 -10.70
N LEU A 125 -2.11 18.81 -9.53
CA LEU A 125 -1.53 18.17 -8.37
C LEU A 125 -2.44 17.08 -7.82
N ARG A 126 -3.76 17.30 -7.77
CA ARG A 126 -4.76 16.26 -7.46
C ARG A 126 -4.75 15.10 -8.47
N GLN A 127 -4.56 15.38 -9.76
CA GLN A 127 -4.40 14.32 -10.77
C GLN A 127 -3.16 13.46 -10.54
N LEU A 128 -2.02 14.11 -10.22
CA LEU A 128 -0.80 13.41 -9.87
C LEU A 128 -1.00 12.58 -8.60
N PHE A 129 -1.56 13.17 -7.55
CA PHE A 129 -1.87 12.47 -6.29
C PHE A 129 -2.75 11.24 -6.53
N ALA A 130 -3.85 11.38 -7.27
CA ALA A 130 -4.72 10.27 -7.66
C ALA A 130 -3.97 9.17 -8.42
N THR A 131 -3.12 9.57 -9.37
CA THR A 131 -2.28 8.62 -10.14
C THR A 131 -1.32 7.87 -9.22
N ILE A 132 -0.66 8.58 -8.31
CA ILE A 132 0.26 8.00 -7.33
C ILE A 132 -0.48 6.95 -6.47
N ILE A 133 -1.60 7.30 -5.85
CA ILE A 133 -2.29 6.39 -4.92
C ILE A 133 -3.05 5.25 -5.61
N VAL A 134 -3.38 5.38 -6.89
CA VAL A 134 -4.02 4.31 -7.67
C VAL A 134 -3.02 3.29 -8.21
N TYR A 135 -1.92 3.79 -8.79
CA TYR A 135 -1.00 2.95 -9.58
C TYR A 135 0.26 2.57 -8.82
N TYR A 136 0.60 3.33 -7.79
CA TYR A 136 1.81 3.11 -7.02
C TYR A 136 1.48 2.70 -5.61
N GLN A 137 2.47 2.07 -4.99
CA GLN A 137 2.36 1.62 -3.62
C GLN A 137 2.76 2.77 -2.70
N VAL A 138 1.77 3.59 -2.35
CA VAL A 138 1.84 4.52 -1.23
C VAL A 138 1.38 3.80 0.02
N VAL A 139 2.09 3.96 1.12
CA VAL A 139 1.86 3.14 2.31
C VAL A 139 1.17 3.92 3.41
N GLU A 140 1.43 5.22 3.46
CA GLU A 140 0.73 6.17 4.32
C GLU A 140 0.06 7.22 3.44
N VAL A 141 -1.05 6.83 2.79
CA VAL A 141 -1.80 7.72 1.89
C VAL A 141 -2.34 8.92 2.65
N GLY A 142 -2.80 8.70 3.89
CA GLY A 142 -3.22 9.75 4.82
C GLY A 142 -2.09 10.73 5.14
N ALA A 143 -0.87 10.23 5.43
CA ALA A 143 0.27 11.10 5.70
C ALA A 143 0.69 11.91 4.46
N LEU A 144 0.63 11.30 3.27
CA LEU A 144 0.88 12.01 2.01
C LEU A 144 -0.18 13.08 1.74
N TRP A 145 -1.45 12.78 2.02
CA TRP A 145 -2.57 13.72 1.90
C TRP A 145 -2.37 14.91 2.83
N GLU A 146 -2.19 14.69 4.13
CA GLU A 146 -2.03 15.77 5.11
C GLU A 146 -0.83 16.66 4.78
N ARG A 147 0.27 16.06 4.30
CA ARG A 147 1.48 16.81 3.90
C ARG A 147 1.25 17.77 2.74
N PHE A 148 0.43 17.40 1.76
CA PHE A 148 0.22 18.19 0.54
C PHE A 148 -1.18 18.82 0.48
N TYR A 149 -1.97 18.75 1.56
CA TYR A 149 -3.35 19.18 1.59
C TYR A 149 -3.52 20.65 1.19
N ASP A 150 -2.66 21.53 1.70
CA ASP A 150 -2.71 22.97 1.39
C ASP A 150 -2.49 23.22 -0.11
N ASP A 151 -1.54 22.53 -0.73
CA ASP A 151 -1.28 22.65 -2.17
C ASP A 151 -2.44 22.07 -3.01
N LEU A 152 -2.99 20.93 -2.58
CA LEU A 152 -4.09 20.23 -3.26
C LEU A 152 -5.40 21.03 -3.23
N SER A 153 -5.62 21.80 -2.17
CA SER A 153 -6.86 22.51 -1.87
C SER A 153 -6.83 24.02 -2.17
N LEU A 154 -5.67 24.54 -2.59
CA LEU A 154 -5.42 25.99 -2.75
C LEU A 154 -6.47 26.72 -3.59
N ASP A 155 -6.91 26.13 -4.70
CA ASP A 155 -7.93 26.72 -5.58
C ASP A 155 -9.32 26.78 -4.91
N PHE A 156 -9.68 25.78 -4.10
CA PHE A 156 -10.91 25.82 -3.31
C PHE A 156 -10.79 26.79 -2.14
N GLY A 157 -9.62 26.88 -1.51
CA GLY A 157 -9.32 27.92 -0.50
C GLY A 157 -9.54 29.33 -1.05
N TYR A 158 -9.11 29.57 -2.30
CA TYR A 158 -9.37 30.83 -3.00
C TYR A 158 -10.85 31.00 -3.37
N LYS A 159 -11.49 29.97 -3.91
CA LYS A 159 -12.90 29.99 -4.34
C LYS A 159 -13.85 30.33 -3.19
N TYR A 160 -13.59 29.80 -2.00
CA TYR A 160 -14.41 29.97 -0.80
C TYR A 160 -13.83 30.99 0.20
N ARG A 161 -12.98 31.92 -0.27
CA ARG A 161 -12.30 32.91 0.58
C ARG A 161 -13.21 33.87 1.35
N SER A 162 -14.48 34.00 0.94
CA SER A 162 -15.48 34.85 1.60
C SER A 162 -16.14 34.18 2.82
N LEU A 163 -15.95 32.87 2.99
CA LEU A 163 -16.39 32.15 4.17
C LEU A 163 -15.32 32.25 5.27
N GLU A 164 -15.72 32.06 6.52
CA GLU A 164 -14.81 32.09 7.67
C GLU A 164 -15.08 30.91 8.61
N GLY A 165 -14.08 30.59 9.44
CA GLY A 165 -14.15 29.52 10.44
C GLY A 165 -14.45 28.14 9.84
N ASN A 166 -15.13 27.31 10.64
CA ASN A 166 -15.39 25.90 10.31
C ASN A 166 -16.12 25.71 8.97
N ALA A 167 -17.04 26.61 8.61
CA ALA A 167 -17.78 26.53 7.36
C ALA A 167 -16.86 26.61 6.12
N LYS A 168 -15.81 27.42 6.18
CA LYS A 168 -14.80 27.48 5.11
C LYS A 168 -14.00 26.19 5.04
N GLU A 169 -13.53 25.72 6.19
CA GLU A 169 -12.68 24.52 6.29
C GLU A 169 -13.41 23.28 5.75
N GLU A 170 -14.67 23.06 6.16
CA GLU A 170 -15.51 21.98 5.66
C GLU A 170 -15.73 22.07 4.14
N MET A 171 -16.05 23.26 3.62
CA MET A 171 -16.24 23.47 2.19
C MET A 171 -14.98 23.17 1.38
N VAL A 172 -13.83 23.66 1.82
CA VAL A 172 -12.55 23.45 1.15
C VAL A 172 -12.18 21.96 1.17
N LYS A 173 -12.28 21.31 2.34
CA LYS A 173 -11.94 19.89 2.49
C LYS A 173 -12.86 19.00 1.67
N PHE A 174 -14.17 19.23 1.74
CA PHE A 174 -15.16 18.50 0.97
C PHE A 174 -14.94 18.62 -0.53
N HIS A 175 -14.74 19.84 -1.06
CA HIS A 175 -14.57 20.01 -2.51
C HIS A 175 -13.24 19.46 -3.02
N THR A 176 -12.18 19.54 -2.22
CA THR A 176 -10.89 18.93 -2.54
C THR A 176 -11.04 17.41 -2.60
N LEU A 177 -11.67 16.82 -1.58
CA LEU A 177 -11.90 15.38 -1.50
C LEU A 177 -12.83 14.88 -2.60
N LYS A 178 -13.90 15.63 -2.91
CA LYS A 178 -14.85 15.30 -3.98
C LYS A 178 -14.15 15.30 -5.32
N SER A 179 -13.36 16.33 -5.62
CA SER A 179 -12.59 16.37 -6.86
C SER A 179 -11.57 15.23 -6.96
N LEU A 180 -10.93 14.87 -5.84
CA LEU A 180 -10.05 13.70 -5.80
C LEU A 180 -10.84 12.41 -6.07
N ASN A 181 -12.02 12.26 -5.46
CA ASN A 181 -12.89 11.10 -5.67
C ASN A 181 -13.33 10.97 -7.14
N ASP A 182 -13.67 12.08 -7.80
CA ASP A 182 -14.02 12.07 -9.23
C ASP A 182 -12.85 11.56 -10.09
N LEU A 183 -11.62 11.96 -9.76
CA LEU A 183 -10.40 11.46 -10.41
C LEU A 183 -10.16 9.97 -10.12
N LEU A 184 -10.41 9.53 -8.89
CA LEU A 184 -10.27 8.12 -8.50
C LEU A 184 -11.30 7.23 -9.20
N LEU A 185 -12.55 7.68 -9.30
CA LEU A 185 -13.64 6.98 -10.00
C LEU A 185 -13.30 6.77 -11.47
N ALA A 186 -12.71 7.78 -12.13
CA ALA A 186 -12.23 7.66 -13.51
C ALA A 186 -11.16 6.57 -13.68
N ASN A 187 -10.46 6.20 -12.61
CA ASN A 187 -9.46 5.14 -12.59
C ASN A 187 -9.95 3.83 -11.94
N GLY A 188 -11.27 3.69 -11.74
CA GLY A 188 -11.88 2.48 -11.16
C GLY A 188 -11.58 2.29 -9.66
N SER A 189 -11.28 3.37 -8.95
CA SER A 189 -11.13 3.39 -7.48
C SER A 189 -12.07 4.43 -6.86
N ALA A 190 -12.03 4.61 -5.55
CA ALA A 190 -12.80 5.61 -4.81
C ALA A 190 -12.05 6.00 -3.54
N VAL A 191 -12.35 7.18 -2.98
CA VAL A 191 -11.82 7.59 -1.66
C VAL A 191 -12.14 6.56 -0.58
N ALA A 192 -13.31 5.91 -0.67
CA ALA A 192 -13.75 4.87 0.25
C ALA A 192 -12.84 3.62 0.31
N HIS A 193 -11.92 3.45 -0.66
CA HIS A 193 -10.94 2.36 -0.63
C HIS A 193 -9.70 2.69 0.21
N PHE A 194 -9.55 3.92 0.69
CA PHE A 194 -8.42 4.40 1.47
C PHE A 194 -8.91 4.83 2.85
N GLU A 195 -8.78 3.93 3.84
CA GLU A 195 -9.29 4.14 5.21
C GLU A 195 -8.59 5.28 5.95
N ASP A 196 -7.38 5.64 5.53
CA ASP A 196 -6.55 6.69 6.08
C ASP A 196 -6.78 8.07 5.45
N LEU A 197 -7.69 8.18 4.47
CA LEU A 197 -8.19 9.45 3.96
C LEU A 197 -9.48 9.89 4.65
N PRO A 198 -9.74 11.21 4.76
CA PRO A 198 -11.06 11.72 5.11
C PRO A 198 -12.12 11.17 4.14
N GLN A 199 -13.32 10.88 4.64
CA GLN A 199 -14.38 10.28 3.86
C GLN A 199 -15.47 11.28 3.48
N LEU A 200 -16.02 11.15 2.26
CA LEU A 200 -17.10 12.04 1.81
C LEU A 200 -18.36 11.91 2.67
N CYS A 201 -18.58 10.74 3.30
CA CYS A 201 -19.71 10.51 4.21
C CYS A 201 -19.63 11.31 5.51
N GLU A 202 -18.47 11.89 5.85
CA GLU A 202 -18.30 12.82 6.98
C GLU A 202 -19.00 14.16 6.74
N TYR A 203 -19.37 14.46 5.48
CA TYR A 203 -20.00 15.72 5.07
C TYR A 203 -21.40 15.50 4.45
N PRO A 204 -22.36 14.90 5.18
CA PRO A 204 -23.62 14.44 4.59
C PRO A 204 -24.45 15.58 3.97
N HIS A 205 -24.44 16.77 4.57
CA HIS A 205 -25.15 17.94 4.05
C HIS A 205 -24.56 18.42 2.72
N LEU A 206 -23.23 18.48 2.60
CA LEU A 206 -22.55 18.89 1.36
C LEU A 206 -22.67 17.84 0.25
N VAL A 207 -22.69 16.55 0.61
CA VAL A 207 -22.99 15.47 -0.34
C VAL A 207 -24.39 15.68 -0.90
N LEU A 208 -25.40 15.88 -0.05
CA LEU A 208 -26.78 16.10 -0.48
C LEU A 208 -26.89 17.33 -1.39
N ASP A 209 -26.33 18.47 -0.98
CA ASP A 209 -26.34 19.70 -1.78
C ASP A 209 -25.67 19.49 -3.15
N SER A 210 -24.55 18.78 -3.19
CA SER A 210 -23.87 18.46 -4.44
C SER A 210 -24.69 17.51 -5.34
N LEU A 211 -25.50 16.62 -4.77
CA LEU A 211 -26.39 15.73 -5.54
C LEU A 211 -27.58 16.51 -6.09
N LEU A 212 -28.15 17.43 -5.31
CA LEU A 212 -29.25 18.30 -5.73
C LEU A 212 -28.85 19.28 -6.84
N GLN A 213 -27.58 19.69 -6.88
CA GLN A 213 -27.01 20.45 -7.98
C GLN A 213 -26.83 19.62 -9.28
N ASN A 214 -26.95 18.29 -9.18
CA ASN A 214 -26.83 17.39 -10.32
C ASN A 214 -28.20 17.25 -11.01
N ASN A 215 -28.39 17.93 -12.14
CA ASN A 215 -29.67 18.04 -12.85
C ASN A 215 -30.33 16.68 -13.20
N LEU A 216 -29.56 15.61 -13.31
CA LEU A 216 -30.06 14.25 -13.55
C LEU A 216 -30.69 13.64 -12.29
N ILE A 217 -30.05 13.80 -11.13
CA ILE A 217 -30.49 13.19 -9.86
C ILE A 217 -31.67 13.97 -9.26
N ARG A 218 -31.66 15.29 -9.41
CA ARG A 218 -32.78 16.15 -8.98
C ARG A 218 -34.11 15.76 -9.62
N ARG A 219 -34.09 15.37 -10.90
CA ARG A 219 -35.28 14.92 -11.63
C ARG A 219 -35.82 13.56 -11.15
N GLU A 220 -34.96 12.67 -10.68
CA GLU A 220 -35.33 11.36 -10.14
C GLU A 220 -35.83 11.43 -8.69
N MET A 221 -35.44 12.45 -7.92
CA MET A 221 -35.92 12.66 -6.55
C MET A 221 -37.22 13.47 -6.45
N GLU A 222 -37.56 14.24 -7.47
CA GLU A 222 -38.76 15.08 -7.55
C GLU A 222 -39.93 14.41 -8.33
N GLY A 223 -39.74 13.18 -8.83
CA GLY A 223 -40.74 12.39 -9.57
C GLY A 223 -41.25 11.18 -8.79
#